data_AF-A0AAV9RBJ8-F1
#
_entry.id   AF-A0AAV9RBJ8-F1
#
_cell.length_a   1.000
_cell.length_b   1.000
_cell.length_c   1.000
_cell.angle_alpha   90.00
_cell.angle_beta   90.00
_cell.angle_gamma   90.00
#
_symmetry.space_group_name_H-M   'P 1'
#
loop_
_entity.id
_entity.type
_entity.pdbx_description
1 polymer ?
#
loop_
_entity_poly.entity_id
_entity_poly.type
_entity_poly.pdbx_seq_one_letter_code
_entity_poly.pdbx_strand_id
1 'polypeptide(L)'
;MGFFIYKVPPEAPGGRLPSSLFVGASPICVSRFAATRELIELHSLQAGEYLIIPYTYKPNMTASFIITTYSKEPVKMVRGHH
;
A
#
# COMPACT_ATOMS: atom_id res chain seq x y z
N MET A 1 6.35 -5.95 -10.61
CA MET A 1 5.36 -5.61 -9.57
C MET A 1 5.99 -4.61 -8.63
N GLY A 2 5.17 -3.74 -8.05
CA GLY A 2 5.59 -2.79 -7.04
C GLY A 2 4.41 -2.46 -6.13
N PHE A 3 4.64 -1.57 -5.18
CA PHE A 3 3.59 -1.03 -4.33
C PHE A 3 3.86 0.43 -3.98
N PHE A 4 2.79 1.13 -3.63
CA PHE A 4 2.84 2.44 -2.99
C PHE A 4 2.44 2.32 -1.53
N ILE A 5 3.01 3.16 -0.67
CA ILE A 5 2.54 3.37 0.69
C ILE A 5 2.06 4.82 0.83
N TYR A 6 0.83 5.01 1.27
CA TYR A 6 0.27 6.32 1.63
C TYR A 6 -0.04 6.36 3.12
N LYS A 7 0.16 7.52 3.76
CA LYS A 7 -0.40 7.76 5.10
C LYS A 7 -1.88 8.10 4.94
N VAL A 8 -2.74 7.45 5.70
CA VAL A 8 -4.18 7.75 5.71
C VAL A 8 -4.43 8.97 6.60
N PRO A 9 -5.10 10.02 6.10
CA PRO A 9 -5.47 11.17 6.92
C PRO A 9 -6.44 10.76 8.04
N PRO A 10 -6.32 11.31 9.26
CA PRO A 10 -7.24 11.00 10.37
C PRO A 10 -8.72 11.26 10.07
N GLU A 11 -8.99 12.22 9.19
CA GLU A 11 -10.34 12.59 8.71
C GLU A 11 -10.90 11.65 7.62
N ALA A 12 -10.11 10.68 7.16
CA ALA A 12 -10.55 9.76 6.14
C ALA A 12 -11.70 8.87 6.67
N PRO A 13 -12.69 8.54 5.83
CA PRO A 13 -13.74 7.61 6.22
C PRO A 13 -13.12 6.23 6.49
N GLY A 14 -13.62 5.53 7.52
CA GLY A 14 -13.25 4.13 7.75
C GLY A 14 -13.67 3.24 6.58
N GLY A 15 -12.90 2.17 6.33
CA GLY A 15 -13.21 1.19 5.29
C GLY A 15 -12.67 1.59 3.91
N ARG A 16 -13.53 1.62 2.89
CA ARG A 16 -13.08 1.86 1.50
C ARG A 16 -12.77 3.34 1.28
N LEU A 17 -11.50 3.65 1.07
CA LEU A 17 -11.03 5.01 0.82
C LEU A 17 -11.37 5.44 -0.62
N PRO A 18 -11.99 6.62 -0.83
CA PRO A 18 -12.26 7.12 -2.17
C PRO A 18 -10.97 7.56 -2.87
N SER A 19 -10.90 7.36 -4.19
CA SER A 19 -9.73 7.71 -5.00
C SER A 19 -9.39 9.21 -4.94
N SER A 20 -10.39 10.06 -4.67
CA SER A 20 -10.22 11.51 -4.52
C SER A 20 -9.26 11.89 -3.41
N LEU A 21 -9.08 11.06 -2.37
CA LEU A 21 -8.10 11.29 -1.31
C LEU A 21 -6.65 11.23 -1.81
N PHE A 22 -6.42 10.58 -2.95
CA PHE A 22 -5.09 10.36 -3.51
C PHE A 22 -4.79 11.25 -4.73
N VAL A 23 -5.75 12.07 -5.15
CA VAL A 23 -5.53 13.05 -6.21
C VAL A 23 -4.62 14.15 -5.68
N GLY A 24 -3.40 14.25 -6.22
CA GLY A 24 -2.39 15.22 -5.79
C GLY A 24 -1.64 14.83 -4.50
N ALA A 25 -2.03 13.76 -3.83
CA ALA A 25 -1.28 13.22 -2.69
C ALA A 25 -0.02 12.51 -3.20
N SER A 26 1.12 12.76 -2.55
CA SER A 26 2.33 11.99 -2.82
C SER A 26 2.42 10.78 -1.88
N PRO A 27 2.74 9.59 -2.40
CA PRO A 27 3.02 8.44 -1.56
C PRO A 27 4.24 8.73 -0.68
N ILE A 28 4.22 8.22 0.55
CA ILE A 28 5.39 8.28 1.43
C ILE A 28 6.47 7.29 1.00
N CYS A 29 6.10 6.26 0.23
CA CYS A 29 7.02 5.32 -0.37
C CYS A 29 6.49 4.87 -1.74
N VAL A 30 7.41 4.84 -2.70
CA VAL A 30 7.26 4.16 -3.97
C VAL A 30 8.29 3.04 -3.98
N SER A 31 7.84 1.79 -4.02
CA SER A 31 8.77 0.66 -4.08
C SER A 31 9.56 0.68 -5.39
N ARG A 32 10.70 -0.01 -5.43
CA ARG A 32 11.32 -0.31 -6.72
C ARG A 32 10.39 -1.21 -7.52
N PHE A 33 10.27 -0.95 -8.83
CA PHE A 33 9.58 -1.90 -9.70
C PHE A 33 10.51 -3.09 -9.97
N ALA A 34 10.05 -4.31 -9.67
CA ALA A 34 10.82 -5.53 -9.90
C ALA A 34 10.02 -6.56 -10.71
N ALA A 35 10.60 -7.13 -11.76
CA ALA A 35 10.03 -8.25 -12.50
C ALA A 35 10.39 -9.58 -11.82
N THR A 36 10.10 -9.70 -10.52
CA THR A 36 10.42 -10.85 -9.67
C THR A 36 9.16 -11.44 -9.06
N ARG A 37 9.25 -12.68 -8.56
CA ARG A 37 8.15 -13.35 -7.85
C ARG A 37 7.80 -12.64 -6.54
N GLU A 38 8.82 -12.20 -5.82
CA GLU A 38 8.69 -11.52 -4.52
C GLU A 38 9.48 -10.21 -4.55
N LEU A 39 8.91 -9.19 -3.94
CA LEU A 39 9.55 -7.91 -3.67
C LEU A 39 9.42 -7.65 -2.18
N ILE A 40 10.56 -7.55 -1.50
CA ILE A 40 10.65 -7.28 -0.07
C ILE A 40 11.40 -5.97 0.12
N GLU A 41 10.83 -5.07 0.89
CA GLU A 41 11.47 -3.82 1.33
C GLU A 41 11.23 -3.61 2.83
N LEU A 42 12.17 -2.92 3.48
CA LEU A 42 12.11 -2.57 4.89
C LEU A 42 11.88 -1.05 5.01
N HIS A 43 10.88 -0.66 5.82
CA HIS A 43 10.56 0.74 6.06
C HIS A 43 10.48 1.03 7.56
N SER A 44 10.90 2.24 7.93
CA SER A 44 10.67 2.81 9.27
C SER A 44 9.59 3.88 9.14
N LEU A 45 8.42 3.63 9.75
CA LEU A 45 7.26 4.51 9.68
C LEU A 45 6.94 5.07 11.06
N GLN A 46 6.40 6.28 11.10
CA GLN A 46 5.80 6.84 12.31
C GLN A 46 4.52 6.06 12.66
N ALA A 47 4.05 6.16 13.89
CA ALA A 47 2.76 5.59 14.27
C ALA A 47 1.62 6.21 13.44
N GLY A 48 0.67 5.39 13.00
CA GLY A 48 -0.50 5.82 12.25
C GLY A 48 -1.07 4.76 11.33
N GLU A 49 -2.07 5.16 10.55
CA GLU A 49 -2.72 4.32 9.56
C GLU A 49 -2.13 4.54 8.16
N TYR A 50 -1.97 3.45 7.43
CA TYR A 50 -1.30 3.42 6.13
C TYR A 50 -2.05 2.55 5.14
N LEU A 51 -2.08 2.98 3.88
CA LEU A 51 -2.62 2.23 2.76
C LEU A 51 -1.46 1.70 1.90
N ILE A 52 -1.45 0.39 1.65
CA ILE A 52 -0.53 -0.25 0.71
C ILE A 52 -1.31 -0.57 -0.58
N ILE A 53 -0.88 -0.01 -1.70
CA ILE A 53 -1.50 -0.24 -3.03
C ILE A 53 -0.51 -1.02 -3.90
N PRO A 54 -0.69 -2.34 -4.11
CA PRO A 54 0.12 -3.09 -5.07
C PRO A 54 -0.25 -2.73 -6.51
N TYR A 55 0.73 -2.73 -7.42
CA TYR A 55 0.50 -2.42 -8.84
C TYR A 55 1.36 -3.25 -9.81
N THR A 56 0.82 -3.42 -11.02
CA THR A 56 1.45 -4.04 -12.21
C THR A 56 2.16 -3.01 -13.06
N TYR A 57 2.99 -3.48 -14.01
CA TYR A 57 3.74 -2.58 -14.88
C TYR A 57 2.85 -1.63 -15.68
N LYS A 58 1.70 -2.12 -16.15
CA LYS A 58 0.72 -1.37 -16.92
C LYS A 58 -0.67 -1.54 -16.32
N PRO A 59 -1.59 -0.58 -16.56
CA PRO A 59 -3.00 -0.76 -16.27
C PRO A 59 -3.59 -2.00 -16.97
N ASN A 60 -4.70 -2.51 -16.43
CA ASN A 60 -5.49 -3.61 -17.01
C ASN A 60 -4.75 -4.96 -17.14
N MET A 61 -3.66 -5.14 -16.40
CA MET A 61 -3.02 -6.45 -16.27
C MET A 61 -3.68 -7.23 -15.14
N THR A 62 -4.15 -8.45 -15.43
CA THR A 62 -4.66 -9.36 -14.41
C THR A 62 -3.50 -10.00 -13.65
N ALA A 63 -3.55 -9.93 -12.32
CA ALA A 63 -2.58 -10.57 -11.45
C ALA A 63 -3.17 -10.78 -10.04
N SER A 64 -2.63 -11.76 -9.32
CA SER A 64 -2.98 -12.06 -7.94
C SER A 64 -1.77 -11.86 -7.05
N PHE A 65 -1.95 -11.24 -5.88
CA PHE A 65 -0.86 -10.96 -4.95
C PHE A 65 -1.17 -11.46 -3.56
N ILE A 66 -0.11 -11.75 -2.82
CA ILE A 66 -0.14 -11.90 -1.38
C ILE A 66 0.73 -10.77 -0.82
N ILE A 67 0.16 -9.98 0.09
CA ILE A 67 0.90 -8.99 0.87
C ILE A 67 1.07 -9.56 2.26
N THR A 68 2.33 -9.65 2.69
CA THR A 68 2.70 -10.08 4.04
C THR A 68 3.45 -8.93 4.71
N THR A 69 3.05 -8.59 5.92
CA THR A 69 3.71 -7.56 6.72
C THR A 69 4.37 -8.18 7.93
N TYR A 70 5.64 -7.82 8.14
CA TYR A 70 6.39 -8.13 9.34
C TYR A 70 6.71 -6.83 10.05
N SER A 71 6.40 -6.74 11.34
CA SER A 71 6.60 -5.54 12.14
C SER A 71 7.22 -5.89 13.48
N LYS A 72 8.01 -4.97 14.03
CA LYS A 72 8.56 -5.11 15.39
C LYS A 72 7.47 -4.97 16.44
N GLU A 73 6.54 -4.05 16.20
CA GLU A 73 5.36 -3.83 17.04
C GLU A 73 4.13 -4.54 16.46
N PRO A 74 3.13 -4.89 17.27
CA PRO A 74 1.87 -5.43 16.76
C PRO A 74 1.20 -4.46 15.78
N VAL A 75 0.86 -4.95 14.60
CA VAL A 75 0.10 -4.19 13.59
C VAL A 75 -1.19 -4.93 13.25
N LYS A 76 -2.26 -4.17 13.03
CA LYS A 76 -3.51 -4.69 12.50
C LYS A 76 -3.54 -4.47 11.00
N MET A 77 -3.51 -5.56 10.24
CA MET A 77 -3.69 -5.51 8.78
C MET A 77 -5.15 -5.76 8.44
N VAL A 78 -5.78 -4.82 7.73
CA VAL A 78 -7.15 -4.94 7.24
C VAL A 78 -7.11 -5.06 5.71
N ARG A 79 -7.80 -6.04 5.14
CA ARG A 79 -7.92 -6.15 3.68
C ARG A 79 -8.99 -5.17 3.21
N GLY A 80 -8.66 -4.34 2.23
CA GLY A 80 -9.68 -3.64 1.46
C GLY A 80 -10.47 -4.65 0.63
N HIS A 81 -11.79 -4.71 0.81
CA HIS A 81 -12.65 -5.51 -0.06
C HIS A 81 -12.86 -4.73 -1.37
N HIS A 82 -12.64 -5.41 -2.51
CA HIS A 82 -12.95 -4.90 -3.85
C HIS A 82 -14.45 -4.87 -4.09
#